data_AF-D4H8X9-F1
#
_entry.id   AF-D4H8X9-F1
#
_cell.length_a   1.000
_cell.length_b   1.000
_cell.length_c   1.000
_cell.angle_alpha   90.00
_cell.angle_beta   90.00
_cell.angle_gamma   90.00
#
_symmetry.space_group_name_H-M   'P 1'
#
loop_
_entity.id
_entity.type
_entity.pdbx_description
1 polymer ?
#
loop_
_entity_poly.entity_id
_entity_poly.type
_entity_poly.pdbx_seq_one_letter_code
_entity_poly.pdbx_strand_id
1 'polypeptide(L)'
;MFKQILLVILTLSLVSCASRARLKSYEKDIDGIRNEVRNIRIMTDEMRAELGNMRKSMDMVDESVKFQADEIEIQRQYHERLKEVVDGLKDSVVVLESEKLPAKREELREIRSNDTAVPYVVKTEQDGAVTKMYTEPQPSEDSVELPGPEKPDAARQKPGFGYAVKDGVILWQYPSTKSDVLEILVSWQQLSLLEKITNAGMTWWKVKTNDYTGYVNSRFIIISGKK
;
A
#
# COMPACT_ATOMS: atom_id res chain seq x y z
N MET A 1 -59.21 -23.47 -84.06
CA MET A 1 -59.53 -22.37 -83.13
C MET A 1 -59.53 -22.81 -81.66
N PHE A 2 -60.29 -23.86 -81.28
CA PHE A 2 -60.37 -24.36 -79.89
C PHE A 2 -59.03 -24.73 -79.23
N LYS A 3 -58.12 -25.42 -79.94
CA LYS A 3 -56.80 -25.81 -79.40
C LYS A 3 -55.93 -24.61 -78.99
N GLN A 4 -56.01 -23.49 -79.70
CA GLN A 4 -55.21 -22.30 -79.37
C GLN A 4 -55.76 -21.56 -78.14
N ILE A 5 -57.09 -21.47 -78.01
CA ILE A 5 -57.75 -20.86 -76.84
C ILE A 5 -57.39 -21.64 -75.56
N LEU A 6 -57.41 -22.98 -75.63
CA LEU A 6 -57.09 -23.84 -74.48
C LEU A 6 -55.62 -23.72 -74.05
N LEU A 7 -54.70 -23.56 -75.01
CA LEU A 7 -53.28 -23.36 -74.74
C LEU A 7 -53.02 -22.00 -74.06
N VAL A 8 -53.70 -20.94 -74.52
CA VAL A 8 -53.62 -19.60 -73.90
C VAL A 8 -54.13 -19.63 -72.45
N ILE A 9 -55.28 -20.25 -72.19
CA ILE A 9 -55.84 -20.38 -70.83
C ILE A 9 -54.88 -21.15 -69.90
N LEU A 10 -54.29 -22.25 -70.39
CA LEU A 10 -53.32 -23.02 -69.62
C LEU A 10 -52.08 -22.19 -69.26
N THR A 11 -51.53 -21.43 -70.21
CA THR A 11 -50.36 -20.57 -69.96
C THR A 11 -50.68 -19.43 -68.98
N LEU A 12 -51.86 -18.80 -69.07
CA LEU A 12 -52.32 -17.79 -68.11
C LEU A 12 -52.50 -18.37 -66.70
N SER A 13 -53.05 -19.58 -66.59
CA SER A 13 -53.22 -20.26 -65.31
C SER A 13 -51.86 -20.57 -64.65
N LEU A 14 -50.91 -21.11 -65.42
CA LEU A 14 -49.56 -21.42 -64.93
C LEU A 14 -48.80 -20.16 -64.49
N VAL A 15 -48.87 -19.07 -65.27
CA VAL A 15 -48.28 -17.78 -64.91
C VAL A 15 -48.92 -17.20 -63.64
N SER A 16 -50.23 -17.35 -63.47
CA SER A 16 -50.95 -16.92 -62.26
C SER A 16 -50.52 -17.71 -61.02
N CYS A 17 -50.37 -19.04 -61.14
CA CYS A 17 -49.87 -19.88 -60.06
C CYS A 17 -48.41 -19.55 -59.67
N ALA A 18 -47.53 -19.36 -60.66
CA ALA A 18 -46.14 -18.98 -60.43
C ALA A 18 -46.04 -17.60 -59.76
N SER A 19 -46.87 -16.64 -60.17
CA SER A 19 -46.92 -15.29 -59.58
C SER A 19 -47.39 -15.33 -58.13
N ARG A 20 -48.41 -16.14 -57.81
CA ARG A 20 -48.90 -16.32 -56.43
C ARG A 20 -47.86 -16.96 -55.52
N ALA A 21 -47.10 -17.94 -56.01
CA ALA A 21 -46.03 -18.57 -55.22
C ALA A 21 -44.92 -17.56 -54.88
N ARG A 22 -44.51 -16.73 -55.84
CA ARG A 22 -43.53 -15.66 -55.63
C ARG A 22 -44.03 -14.61 -54.64
N LEU A 23 -45.30 -14.21 -54.73
CA LEU A 23 -45.91 -13.27 -53.79
C LEU A 23 -45.84 -13.77 -52.34
N LYS A 24 -46.14 -15.05 -52.09
CA LYS A 24 -46.01 -15.64 -50.76
C LYS A 24 -44.56 -15.67 -50.25
N SER A 25 -43.60 -15.89 -51.15
CA SER A 25 -42.18 -15.80 -50.81
C SER A 25 -41.81 -14.38 -50.39
N TYR A 26 -42.20 -13.38 -51.18
CA TYR A 26 -41.94 -11.98 -50.85
C TYR A 26 -42.60 -11.53 -49.56
N GLU A 27 -43.80 -12.01 -49.26
CA GLU A 27 -44.47 -11.73 -47.99
C GLU A 27 -43.67 -12.26 -46.79
N LYS A 28 -43.16 -13.49 -46.89
CA LYS A 28 -42.27 -14.08 -45.88
C LYS A 28 -40.98 -13.29 -45.73
N ASP A 29 -40.37 -12.87 -46.84
CA ASP A 29 -39.13 -12.09 -46.83
C ASP A 29 -39.37 -10.71 -46.18
N ILE A 30 -40.51 -10.06 -46.47
CA ILE A 30 -40.90 -8.79 -45.86
C ILE A 30 -41.10 -8.93 -44.35
N ASP A 31 -41.72 -10.02 -43.90
CA ASP A 31 -41.90 -10.29 -42.47
C ASP A 31 -40.55 -10.57 -41.79
N GLY A 32 -39.65 -11.30 -42.46
CA GLY A 32 -38.28 -11.49 -42.02
C GLY A 32 -37.54 -10.17 -41.84
N ILE A 33 -37.57 -9.31 -42.87
CA ILE A 33 -36.94 -7.98 -42.83
C ILE A 33 -37.55 -7.11 -41.72
N ARG A 34 -38.87 -7.13 -41.50
CA ARG A 34 -39.48 -6.37 -40.39
C ARG A 34 -38.96 -6.81 -39.03
N ASN A 35 -38.79 -8.12 -38.83
CA ASN A 35 -38.25 -8.65 -37.58
C ASN A 35 -36.78 -8.27 -37.40
N GLU A 36 -35.97 -8.37 -38.44
CA GLU A 36 -34.56 -7.95 -38.40
C GLU A 36 -34.43 -6.45 -38.09
N VAL A 37 -35.21 -5.59 -38.76
CA VAL A 37 -35.23 -4.15 -38.50
C VAL A 37 -35.63 -3.84 -37.06
N ARG A 38 -36.59 -4.59 -36.50
CA ARG A 38 -36.98 -4.45 -35.10
C ARG A 38 -35.83 -4.83 -34.16
N ASN A 39 -35.15 -5.93 -34.43
CA ASN A 39 -34.02 -6.39 -33.63
C ASN A 39 -32.86 -5.38 -33.69
N ILE A 40 -32.55 -4.86 -34.88
CA ILE A 40 -31.52 -3.82 -35.07
C ILE A 40 -31.86 -2.58 -34.25
N ARG A 41 -33.13 -2.16 -34.24
CA ARG A 41 -33.55 -0.99 -33.45
C ARG A 41 -33.35 -1.24 -31.95
N ILE A 42 -33.73 -2.40 -31.44
CA ILE A 42 -33.52 -2.77 -30.03
C ILE A 42 -32.02 -2.74 -29.67
N MET A 43 -31.19 -3.40 -30.49
CA MET A 43 -29.73 -3.40 -30.29
C MET A 43 -29.13 -1.99 -30.34
N THR A 44 -29.64 -1.13 -31.23
CA THR A 44 -29.18 0.26 -31.34
C THR A 44 -29.52 1.05 -30.07
N ASP A 45 -30.70 0.85 -29.50
CA ASP A 45 -31.12 1.50 -28.26
C ASP A 45 -30.30 1.00 -27.06
N GLU A 46 -30.00 -0.29 -27.00
CA GLU A 46 -29.11 -0.89 -25.99
C GLU A 46 -27.69 -0.30 -26.08
N MET A 47 -27.09 -0.29 -27.27
CA MET A 47 -25.76 0.31 -27.51
C MET A 47 -25.75 1.80 -27.12
N ARG A 48 -26.83 2.52 -27.40
CA ARG A 48 -26.95 3.93 -27.03
C ARG A 48 -26.99 4.11 -25.50
N ALA A 49 -27.67 3.22 -24.78
CA ALA A 49 -27.69 3.22 -23.33
C ALA A 49 -26.29 2.91 -22.75
N GLU A 50 -25.59 1.91 -23.31
CA GLU A 50 -24.22 1.58 -22.92
C GLU A 50 -23.25 2.74 -23.16
N LEU A 51 -23.32 3.40 -24.32
CA LEU A 51 -22.55 4.61 -24.62
C LEU A 51 -22.83 5.74 -23.61
N GLY A 52 -24.09 5.89 -23.18
CA GLY A 52 -24.47 6.83 -22.14
C GLY A 52 -23.82 6.52 -20.78
N ASN A 53 -23.76 5.24 -20.42
CA ASN A 53 -23.12 4.79 -19.18
C ASN A 53 -21.60 4.94 -19.23
N MET A 54 -20.97 4.59 -20.35
CA MET A 54 -19.53 4.79 -20.55
C MET A 54 -19.14 6.26 -20.48
N ARG A 55 -19.96 7.16 -21.04
CA ARG A 55 -19.72 8.60 -20.94
C ARG A 55 -19.74 9.08 -19.50
N LYS A 56 -20.73 8.67 -18.71
CA LYS A 56 -20.78 9.00 -17.27
C LYS A 56 -19.56 8.47 -16.52
N SER A 57 -19.14 7.24 -16.82
CA SER A 57 -17.92 6.68 -16.24
C SER A 57 -16.68 7.47 -16.64
N MET A 58 -16.60 7.96 -17.87
CA MET A 58 -15.51 8.79 -18.35
C MET A 58 -15.47 10.14 -17.63
N ASP A 59 -16.63 10.77 -17.43
CA ASP A 59 -16.75 12.03 -16.69
C ASP A 59 -16.27 11.86 -15.23
N MET A 60 -16.62 10.75 -14.58
CA MET A 60 -16.12 10.43 -13.22
C MET A 60 -14.60 10.20 -13.19
N VAL A 61 -14.05 9.53 -14.21
CA VAL A 61 -12.60 9.32 -14.32
C VAL A 61 -11.90 10.66 -14.53
N ASP A 62 -12.43 11.54 -15.36
CA ASP A 62 -11.87 12.89 -15.59
C ASP A 62 -11.83 13.71 -14.29
N GLU A 63 -12.92 13.69 -13.51
CA GLU A 63 -12.97 14.35 -12.20
C GLU A 63 -11.95 13.75 -11.21
N SER A 64 -11.83 12.42 -11.18
CA SER A 64 -10.84 11.74 -10.33
C SER A 64 -9.40 12.07 -10.74
N VAL A 65 -9.11 12.17 -12.03
CA VAL A 65 -7.79 12.52 -12.54
C VAL A 65 -7.43 13.96 -12.18
N LYS A 66 -8.39 14.89 -12.27
CA LYS A 66 -8.18 16.28 -11.84
C LYS A 66 -7.86 16.38 -10.35
N PHE A 67 -8.63 15.70 -9.51
CA PHE A 67 -8.38 15.67 -8.07
C PHE A 67 -6.99 15.10 -7.75
N GLN A 68 -6.59 14.01 -8.42
CA GLN A 68 -5.26 13.44 -8.25
C GLN A 68 -4.15 14.38 -8.73
N ALA A 69 -4.36 15.12 -9.81
CA ALA A 69 -3.40 16.10 -10.29
C ALA A 69 -3.17 17.23 -9.26
N ASP A 70 -4.25 17.73 -8.66
CA ASP A 70 -4.18 18.75 -7.61
C ASP A 70 -3.44 18.23 -6.35
N GLU A 71 -3.73 17.00 -5.94
CA GLU A 71 -3.06 16.36 -4.80
C GLU A 71 -1.55 16.17 -5.06
N ILE A 72 -1.18 15.75 -6.27
CA ILE A 72 0.24 15.63 -6.67
C ILE A 72 0.94 16.99 -6.61
N GLU A 73 0.28 18.06 -7.03
CA GLU A 73 0.86 19.41 -6.98
C GLU A 73 1.09 19.86 -5.53
N ILE A 74 0.14 19.60 -4.63
CA ILE A 74 0.30 19.87 -3.20
C ILE A 74 1.49 19.08 -2.63
N GLN A 75 1.58 17.79 -2.92
CA GLN A 75 2.70 16.95 -2.46
C GLN A 75 4.05 17.43 -3.00
N ARG A 76 4.08 17.91 -4.25
CA ARG A 76 5.28 18.50 -4.85
C ARG A 76 5.73 19.75 -4.10
N GLN A 77 4.81 20.63 -3.72
CA GLN A 77 5.11 21.80 -2.91
C GLN A 77 5.66 21.43 -1.53
N TYR A 78 5.07 20.43 -0.86
CA TYR A 78 5.61 19.91 0.39
C TYR A 78 7.02 19.33 0.23
N HIS A 79 7.28 18.62 -0.87
CA HIS A 79 8.60 18.06 -1.15
C HIS A 79 9.65 19.15 -1.36
N GLU A 80 9.32 20.23 -2.08
CA GLU A 80 10.25 21.37 -2.25
C GLU A 80 10.55 22.07 -0.92
N ARG A 81 9.55 22.27 -0.06
CA ARG A 81 9.79 22.82 1.30
C ARG A 81 10.66 21.91 2.15
N LEU A 82 10.43 20.60 2.09
CA LEU A 82 11.24 19.64 2.83
C LEU A 82 12.70 19.66 2.34
N LYS A 83 12.89 19.77 1.03
CA LYS A 83 14.22 19.89 0.42
C LYS A 83 14.95 21.14 0.91
N GLU A 84 14.28 22.30 0.96
CA GLU A 84 14.85 23.53 1.51
C GLU A 84 15.29 23.36 2.97
N VAL A 85 14.47 22.70 3.80
CA VAL A 85 14.83 22.41 5.20
C VAL A 85 16.04 21.48 5.29
N VAL A 86 16.12 20.46 4.44
CA VAL A 86 17.25 19.52 4.41
C VAL A 86 18.53 20.23 3.97
N ASP A 87 18.45 21.11 2.97
CA ASP A 87 19.60 21.90 2.52
C ASP A 87 20.08 22.85 3.63
N GLY A 88 19.17 23.54 4.32
CA GLY A 88 19.52 24.37 5.48
C GLY A 88 20.14 23.57 6.63
N LEU A 89 19.62 22.37 6.92
CA LEU A 89 20.20 21.48 7.91
C LEU A 89 21.62 21.05 7.50
N LYS A 90 21.81 20.70 6.23
CA LYS A 90 23.12 20.34 5.69
C LYS A 90 24.13 21.47 5.87
N ASP A 91 23.76 22.71 5.56
CA ASP A 91 24.62 23.87 5.76
C ASP A 91 24.97 24.05 7.25
N SER A 92 23.98 23.91 8.14
CA SER A 92 24.22 24.01 9.58
C SER A 92 25.17 22.92 10.10
N VAL A 93 25.08 21.70 9.57
CA VAL A 93 25.98 20.59 9.91
C VAL A 93 27.40 20.90 9.43
N VAL A 94 27.55 21.42 8.21
CA VAL A 94 28.87 21.84 7.69
C VAL A 94 29.51 22.88 8.61
N VAL A 95 28.78 23.91 9.03
CA VAL A 95 29.28 24.93 9.97
C VAL A 95 29.68 24.32 11.32
N LEU A 96 28.87 23.41 11.86
CA LEU A 96 29.19 22.72 13.10
C LEU A 96 30.46 21.89 12.99
N GLU A 97 30.63 21.16 11.88
CA GLU A 97 31.80 20.32 11.61
C GLU A 97 33.07 21.13 11.34
N SER A 98 32.97 22.24 10.61
CA SER A 98 34.14 23.02 10.20
C SER A 98 34.63 24.00 11.26
N GLU A 99 33.75 24.59 12.07
CA GLU A 99 34.12 25.68 12.97
C GLU A 99 33.92 25.32 14.44
N LYS A 100 32.70 24.91 14.84
CA LYS A 100 32.37 24.80 16.27
C LYS A 100 32.98 23.59 16.95
N LEU A 101 32.98 22.44 16.28
CA LEU A 101 33.57 21.21 16.82
C LEU A 101 35.09 21.30 16.99
N PRO A 102 35.89 21.75 16.01
CA PRO A 102 37.34 21.86 16.18
C PRO A 102 37.72 22.92 17.22
N ALA A 103 37.04 24.08 17.24
CA ALA A 103 37.30 25.11 18.24
C ALA A 103 37.07 24.58 19.67
N LYS A 104 35.92 23.94 19.92
CA LYS A 104 35.61 23.36 21.23
C LYS A 104 36.53 22.19 21.60
N ARG A 105 37.03 21.44 20.61
CA ARG A 105 37.99 20.36 20.83
C ARG A 105 39.36 20.90 21.25
N GLU A 106 39.76 22.06 20.76
CA GLU A 106 41.01 22.71 21.16
C GLU A 106 40.91 23.36 22.54
N GLU A 107 39.79 24.03 22.85
CA GLU A 107 39.50 24.52 24.23
C GLU A 107 39.55 23.39 25.26
N LEU A 108 38.98 22.22 24.95
CA LEU A 108 39.04 21.03 25.82
C LEU A 108 40.46 20.47 25.99
N ARG A 109 41.35 20.65 25.00
CA ARG A 109 42.75 20.24 25.11
C ARG A 109 43.54 21.16 26.03
N GLU A 110 43.28 22.45 25.98
CA GLU A 110 43.92 23.45 26.86
C GLU A 110 43.52 23.21 28.32
N ILE A 111 42.24 22.96 28.60
CA ILE A 111 41.76 22.62 29.96
C ILE A 111 42.40 21.32 30.46
N ARG A 112 42.48 20.28 29.61
CA ARG A 112 43.10 18.99 29.98
C ARG A 112 44.60 19.10 30.28
N SER A 113 45.30 20.12 29.76
CA SER A 113 46.71 20.35 30.08
C SER A 113 46.93 21.00 31.46
N ASN A 114 45.90 21.63 32.03
CA ASN A 114 46.00 22.39 33.29
C ASN A 114 45.51 21.63 34.53
N ASP A 115 44.77 20.51 34.38
CA ASP A 115 44.27 19.76 35.54
C ASP A 115 45.17 18.58 35.92
N THR A 116 45.75 18.69 37.12
CA THR A 116 46.29 17.57 37.88
C THR A 116 45.17 16.59 38.14
N ALA A 117 45.26 15.39 37.56
CA ALA A 117 44.22 14.38 37.58
C ALA A 117 43.81 13.98 39.01
N VAL A 118 42.62 14.39 39.43
CA VAL A 118 41.91 13.83 40.59
C VAL A 118 40.63 13.15 40.08
N PRO A 119 40.41 11.85 40.35
CA PRO A 119 39.22 11.14 39.87
C PRO A 119 37.99 11.53 40.71
N TYR A 120 36.95 12.05 40.04
CA TYR A 120 35.63 12.31 40.62
C TYR A 120 34.63 11.26 40.14
N VAL A 121 33.75 10.79 41.05
CA VAL A 121 32.63 9.91 40.70
C VAL A 121 31.36 10.77 40.61
N VAL A 122 30.65 10.68 39.48
CA VAL A 122 29.36 11.36 39.27
C VAL A 122 28.26 10.46 39.82
N LYS A 123 27.52 10.94 40.82
CA LYS A 123 26.31 10.27 41.32
C LYS A 123 25.08 10.99 40.77
N THR A 124 24.10 10.20 40.35
CA THR A 124 22.80 10.69 39.88
C THR A 124 21.72 10.27 40.86
N GLU A 125 20.99 11.24 41.40
CA GLU A 125 19.83 11.00 42.26
C GLU A 125 18.57 11.46 41.52
N GLN A 126 17.56 10.59 41.47
CA GLN A 126 16.34 10.83 40.73
C GLN A 126 15.23 11.21 41.72
N ASP A 127 14.86 12.48 41.70
CA ASP A 127 13.85 13.07 42.58
C ASP A 127 12.62 13.37 41.72
N GLY A 128 11.76 12.36 41.56
CA GLY A 128 10.62 12.40 40.64
C GLY A 128 11.04 12.42 39.16
N ALA A 129 10.59 13.44 38.41
CA ALA A 129 10.87 13.58 36.98
C ALA A 129 12.20 14.30 36.67
N VAL A 130 12.97 14.71 37.69
CA VAL A 130 14.22 15.47 37.54
C VAL A 130 15.39 14.66 38.10
N THR A 131 16.43 14.48 37.29
CA THR A 131 17.68 13.85 37.73
C THR A 131 18.68 14.93 38.14
N LYS A 132 19.09 14.96 39.40
CA LYS A 132 20.13 15.85 39.91
C LYS A 132 21.47 15.12 39.85
N MET A 133 22.51 15.78 39.34
CA MET A 133 23.88 15.23 39.27
C MET A 133 24.79 16.01 40.20
N TYR A 134 25.55 15.30 41.04
CA TYR A 134 26.59 15.89 41.88
C TYR A 134 27.90 15.09 41.74
N THR A 135 29.03 15.79 41.80
CA THR A 135 30.38 15.22 41.74
C THR A 135 30.99 15.22 43.13
N GLU A 136 31.43 14.05 43.59
CA GLU A 136 32.08 13.88 44.89
C GLU A 136 33.46 13.23 44.68
N PRO A 137 34.52 13.67 45.41
CA PRO A 137 35.82 13.02 45.37
C PRO A 137 35.74 11.60 45.93
N GLN A 138 36.33 10.63 45.24
CA GLN A 138 36.23 9.21 45.58
C GLN A 138 37.03 8.88 46.86
N PRO A 139 36.41 8.38 47.95
CA PRO A 139 37.17 7.79 49.05
C PRO A 139 37.64 6.39 48.66
N SER A 140 38.91 6.11 48.93
CA SER A 140 39.52 4.79 48.77
C SER A 140 39.10 3.89 49.93
N GLU A 141 38.46 2.75 49.67
CA GLU A 141 38.60 1.54 50.49
C GLU A 141 37.94 0.30 49.85
N ASP A 142 38.74 -0.76 49.82
CA ASP A 142 38.45 -2.15 50.15
C ASP A 142 37.27 -2.90 49.52
N SER A 143 37.66 -3.81 48.61
CA SER A 143 37.27 -5.22 48.54
C SER A 143 35.98 -5.64 49.26
N VAL A 144 34.88 -5.70 48.52
CA VAL A 144 33.73 -6.57 48.86
C VAL A 144 33.38 -7.45 47.67
N GLU A 145 33.31 -8.73 47.99
CA GLU A 145 33.14 -9.92 47.16
C GLU A 145 31.75 -9.97 46.49
N LEU A 146 31.71 -10.19 45.17
CA LEU A 146 30.47 -10.41 44.40
C LEU A 146 29.97 -11.87 44.56
N PRO A 147 28.67 -12.11 44.81
CA PRO A 147 28.05 -13.39 44.48
C PRO A 147 27.80 -13.49 42.97
N GLY A 148 28.00 -14.70 42.44
CA GLY A 148 28.29 -14.99 41.04
C GLY A 148 27.20 -14.68 40.00
N PRO A 149 27.58 -14.61 38.70
CA PRO A 149 26.63 -14.42 37.62
C PRO A 149 25.90 -15.72 37.30
N GLU A 150 24.60 -15.76 37.59
CA GLU A 150 23.69 -16.67 36.90
C GLU A 150 23.68 -16.33 35.39
N LYS A 151 23.80 -17.38 34.58
CA LYS A 151 23.90 -17.33 33.12
C LYS A 151 22.72 -16.56 32.50
N PRO A 152 22.94 -15.66 31.53
CA PRO A 152 21.89 -15.19 30.67
C PRO A 152 21.65 -16.22 29.55
N ASP A 153 20.65 -17.07 29.72
CA ASP A 153 20.08 -17.85 28.63
C ASP A 153 19.32 -16.94 27.66
N ALA A 154 19.42 -17.33 26.38
CA ALA A 154 18.63 -16.89 25.24
C ALA A 154 18.79 -15.42 24.79
N ALA A 155 19.61 -15.26 23.76
CA ALA A 155 19.67 -14.14 22.84
C ALA A 155 18.29 -13.50 22.57
N ARG A 156 18.03 -12.35 23.22
CA ARG A 156 17.02 -11.39 22.77
C ARG A 156 17.42 -10.88 21.40
N GLN A 157 16.90 -11.49 20.34
CA GLN A 157 16.94 -10.88 19.01
C GLN A 157 16.14 -9.57 19.10
N LYS A 158 16.80 -8.45 18.77
CA LYS A 158 16.21 -7.11 18.78
C LYS A 158 14.94 -7.12 17.91
N PRO A 159 13.79 -6.62 18.39
CA PRO A 159 12.59 -6.54 17.57
C PRO A 159 12.85 -5.60 16.39
N GLY A 160 12.70 -6.13 15.18
CA GLY A 160 12.69 -5.32 13.96
C GLY A 160 11.35 -4.63 13.80
N PHE A 161 11.28 -3.57 13.00
CA PHE A 161 10.01 -2.95 12.64
C PHE A 161 9.62 -3.36 11.22
N GLY A 162 8.33 -3.36 10.93
CA GLY A 162 7.83 -3.57 9.57
C GLY A 162 6.58 -2.75 9.30
N TYR A 163 6.18 -2.70 8.04
CA TYR A 163 5.00 -1.96 7.59
C TYR A 163 4.09 -2.85 6.74
N ALA A 164 2.79 -2.73 6.94
CA ALA A 164 1.80 -3.38 6.07
C ALA A 164 1.78 -2.72 4.68
N VAL A 165 1.81 -3.52 3.62
CA VAL A 165 1.96 -3.03 2.23
C VAL A 165 0.70 -2.36 1.68
N LYS A 166 -0.49 -2.79 2.11
CA LYS A 166 -1.77 -2.34 1.58
C LYS A 166 -2.89 -2.44 2.62
N ASP A 167 -4.00 -1.76 2.36
CA ASP A 167 -5.22 -1.90 3.15
C ASP A 167 -5.80 -3.32 3.02
N GLY A 168 -6.39 -3.83 4.10
CA GLY A 168 -7.04 -5.13 4.09
C GLY A 168 -6.10 -6.31 4.39
N VAL A 169 -4.92 -6.06 4.97
CA VAL A 169 -4.00 -7.15 5.35
C VAL A 169 -4.48 -7.77 6.66
N ILE A 170 -4.76 -9.06 6.65
CA ILE A 170 -5.35 -9.75 7.79
C ILE A 170 -4.27 -10.19 8.78
N LEU A 171 -4.45 -9.83 10.05
CA LEU A 171 -3.73 -10.35 11.20
C LEU A 171 -4.46 -11.60 11.72
N TRP A 172 -3.83 -12.76 11.58
CA TRP A 172 -4.41 -14.03 11.99
C TRP A 172 -3.96 -14.42 13.40
N GLN A 173 -4.79 -15.15 14.14
CA GLN A 173 -4.39 -15.67 15.45
C GLN A 173 -3.28 -16.74 15.36
N TYR A 174 -3.29 -17.53 14.30
CA TYR A 174 -2.30 -18.56 13.98
C TYR A 174 -1.73 -18.37 12.56
N PRO A 175 -0.55 -18.92 12.22
CA PRO A 175 0.05 -18.80 10.89
C PRO A 175 -0.66 -19.68 9.84
N SER A 176 -1.96 -19.42 9.63
CA SER A 176 -2.85 -20.14 8.74
C SER A 176 -4.00 -19.24 8.30
N THR A 177 -4.40 -19.33 7.03
CA THR A 177 -5.56 -18.59 6.47
C THR A 177 -6.91 -19.16 6.88
N LYS A 178 -6.93 -20.23 7.68
CA LYS A 178 -8.13 -20.84 8.27
C LYS A 178 -8.31 -20.50 9.75
N SER A 179 -7.40 -19.69 10.30
CA SER A 179 -7.44 -19.24 11.69
C SER A 179 -8.52 -18.17 11.87
N ASP A 180 -8.83 -17.83 13.11
CA ASP A 180 -9.61 -16.63 13.39
C ASP A 180 -8.83 -15.35 13.05
N VAL A 181 -9.57 -14.34 12.60
CA VAL A 181 -9.07 -13.01 12.27
C VAL A 181 -9.05 -12.16 13.54
N LEU A 182 -7.87 -11.63 13.89
CA LEU A 182 -7.72 -10.72 15.03
C LEU A 182 -7.96 -9.26 14.61
N GLU A 183 -7.34 -8.84 13.51
CA GLU A 183 -7.35 -7.45 13.07
C GLU A 183 -7.19 -7.36 11.55
N ILE A 184 -7.70 -6.29 10.95
CA ILE A 184 -7.42 -5.92 9.56
C ILE A 184 -6.52 -4.70 9.59
N LEU A 185 -5.30 -4.87 9.11
CA LEU A 185 -4.28 -3.83 9.07
C LEU A 185 -4.52 -2.88 7.89
N VAL A 186 -4.25 -1.60 8.14
CA VAL A 186 -4.25 -0.54 7.13
C VAL A 186 -2.87 -0.39 6.50
N SER A 187 -2.83 0.17 5.30
CA SER A 187 -1.61 0.46 4.57
C SER A 187 -0.66 1.33 5.40
N TRP A 188 0.64 1.01 5.34
CA TRP A 188 1.71 1.69 6.07
C TRP A 188 1.59 1.67 7.60
N GLN A 189 0.71 0.85 8.17
CA GLN A 189 0.66 0.63 9.61
C GLN A 189 1.98 0.01 10.08
N GLN A 190 2.60 0.63 11.08
CA GLN A 190 3.83 0.14 11.69
C GLN A 190 3.55 -1.06 12.59
N LEU A 191 4.36 -2.10 12.45
CA LEU A 191 4.26 -3.36 13.17
C LEU A 191 5.59 -3.66 13.86
N SER A 192 5.53 -4.21 15.08
CA SER A 192 6.71 -4.76 15.75
C SER A 192 6.88 -6.22 15.32
N LEU A 193 7.99 -6.53 14.65
CA LEU A 193 8.32 -7.89 14.22
C LEU A 193 8.97 -8.63 15.37
N LEU A 194 8.36 -9.76 15.76
CA LEU A 194 8.84 -10.59 16.85
C LEU A 194 9.60 -11.80 16.32
N GLU A 195 8.99 -12.55 15.39
CA GLU A 195 9.51 -13.85 14.97
C GLU A 195 9.09 -14.19 13.54
N LYS A 196 9.93 -14.94 12.82
CA LYS A 196 9.63 -15.48 11.50
C LYS A 196 9.36 -16.98 11.61
N ILE A 197 8.18 -17.42 11.16
CA ILE A 197 7.75 -18.82 11.20
C ILE A 197 7.41 -19.29 9.79
N THR A 198 7.74 -20.53 9.44
CA THR A 198 7.32 -21.14 8.17
C THR A 198 6.33 -22.26 8.46
N ASN A 199 5.14 -22.19 7.87
CA ASN A 199 4.07 -23.18 8.02
C ASN A 199 3.48 -23.51 6.65
N ALA A 200 3.35 -24.80 6.34
CA ALA A 200 2.77 -25.31 5.08
C ALA A 200 3.38 -24.67 3.81
N GLY A 201 4.70 -24.43 3.81
CA GLY A 201 5.41 -23.82 2.68
C GLY A 201 5.23 -22.31 2.55
N MET A 202 4.51 -21.67 3.47
CA MET A 202 4.34 -20.21 3.53
C MET A 202 5.09 -19.62 4.71
N THR A 203 5.73 -18.47 4.49
CA THR A 203 6.43 -17.72 5.52
C THR A 203 5.53 -16.67 6.14
N TRP A 204 5.42 -16.71 7.46
CA TRP A 204 4.64 -15.83 8.31
C TRP A 204 5.55 -15.05 9.24
N TRP A 205 5.15 -13.83 9.57
CA TRP A 205 5.74 -13.04 10.63
C TRP A 205 4.79 -12.96 11.79
N LYS A 206 5.29 -13.28 12.99
CA LYS A 206 4.65 -12.95 14.24
C LYS A 206 4.87 -11.47 14.49
N VAL A 207 3.79 -10.72 14.53
CA VAL A 207 3.80 -9.27 14.67
C VAL A 207 2.95 -8.84 15.86
N LYS A 208 3.35 -7.73 16.48
CA LYS A 208 2.59 -7.08 17.54
C LYS A 208 2.14 -5.70 17.05
N THR A 209 0.82 -5.49 17.08
CA THR A 209 0.15 -4.19 16.95
C THR A 209 -0.03 -3.58 18.35
N ASN A 210 -0.69 -2.42 18.43
CA ASN A 210 -0.96 -1.78 19.72
C ASN A 210 -1.79 -2.70 20.64
N ASP A 211 -2.76 -3.40 20.06
CA ASP A 211 -3.77 -4.14 20.81
C ASP A 211 -3.64 -5.66 20.68
N TYR A 212 -3.05 -6.18 19.59
CA TYR A 212 -3.02 -7.61 19.30
C TYR A 212 -1.62 -8.12 18.95
N THR A 213 -1.40 -9.41 19.17
CA THR A 213 -0.22 -10.13 18.68
C THR A 213 -0.70 -11.31 17.84
N GLY A 214 -0.30 -11.34 16.57
CA GLY A 214 -0.78 -12.34 15.62
C GLY A 214 0.23 -12.60 14.51
N TYR A 215 -0.24 -13.24 13.44
CA TYR A 215 0.57 -13.68 12.31
C TYR A 215 0.09 -13.04 11.01
N VAL A 216 1.03 -12.49 10.26
CA VAL A 216 0.79 -11.91 8.94
C VAL A 216 1.68 -12.59 7.93
N ASN A 217 1.17 -12.80 6.72
CA ASN A 217 1.96 -13.38 5.64
C ASN A 217 3.09 -12.42 5.24
N SER A 218 4.31 -12.93 5.16
CA SER A 218 5.51 -12.14 4.83
C SER A 218 5.43 -11.39 3.51
N ARG A 219 4.59 -11.83 2.56
CA ARG A 219 4.38 -11.12 1.28
C ARG A 219 3.70 -9.77 1.43
N PHE A 220 3.08 -9.49 2.59
CA PHE A 220 2.36 -8.25 2.86
C PHE A 220 3.06 -7.34 3.86
N ILE A 221 4.32 -7.63 4.21
CA ILE A 221 5.09 -6.82 5.16
C ILE A 221 6.42 -6.41 4.53
N ILE A 222 6.74 -5.12 4.66
CA ILE A 222 8.07 -4.57 4.37
C ILE A 222 8.82 -4.47 5.69
N ILE A 223 9.99 -5.10 5.77
CA ILE A 223 10.82 -5.10 6.98
C ILE A 223 11.74 -3.88 6.94
N SER A 224 11.68 -3.05 7.98
CA SER A 224 12.57 -1.92 8.22
C SER A 224 13.55 -2.29 9.32
N GLY A 225 14.74 -2.76 8.92
CA GLY A 225 15.82 -3.15 9.81
C GLY A 225 16.90 -3.94 9.07
N LYS A 226 18.19 -3.64 9.32
CA LYS A 226 19.34 -4.29 8.68
C LYS A 226 19.40 -5.79 8.99
N LYS A 227 19.83 -6.57 7.98
CA LYS A 227 20.30 -7.95 8.10
C LYS A 227 21.42 -8.09 9.14
#